data_AF-A0A9N9JKZ9-F1
#
_entry.id   AF-A0A9N9JKZ9-F1
#
_cell.length_a   1.000
_cell.length_b   1.000
_cell.length_c   1.000
_cell.angle_alpha   90.00
_cell.angle_beta   90.00
_cell.angle_gamma   90.00
#
_symmetry.space_group_name_H-M   'P 1'
#
loop_
_entity.id
_entity.type
_entity.pdbx_description
1 polymer ?
#
loop_
_entity_poly.entity_id
_entity_poly.type
_entity_poly.pdbx_seq_one_letter_code
_entity_poly.pdbx_strand_id
1 'polypeptide(L)'
;MRFILVLITLLLQIFYSGNEVYAFLPAARSGHNAVLIKDRLYCDGGSFTFSSYNFFYLDVSKSFNLINTSSMHWTDLSFVTSYSPTNGASVNNNSIYYFSGDDLLSRVDKFDTLTEQWVTFNFSGINTTLANIFVSYVQGVISKNIIYYFNPYNESTMIMLDISSGYSQGLITTLNIKTFVWANLTALNDGFIPGQKDNYKWVNSYEIYNEIQNGNQSPSSTPSYITTPNETFGIVGGVIGIISGLMGLILVSCICYTYRKNNLHVNHNNGPVADHYPVSMMP
;
A
#
# COMPACT_ATOMS: atom_id res chain seq x y z
N MET A 1 10.02 14.89 -41.10
CA MET A 1 8.66 14.54 -40.61
C MET A 1 8.54 13.13 -40.05
N ARG A 2 8.97 12.05 -40.74
CA ARG A 2 8.77 10.66 -40.25
C ARG A 2 9.35 10.36 -38.86
N PHE A 3 10.52 10.89 -38.54
CA PHE A 3 11.15 10.73 -37.22
C PHE A 3 10.35 11.40 -36.08
N ILE A 4 9.80 12.60 -36.33
CA ILE A 4 9.00 13.34 -35.36
C ILE A 4 7.69 12.59 -35.06
N LEU A 5 7.05 12.02 -36.09
CA LEU A 5 5.87 11.18 -35.92
C LEU A 5 6.16 9.94 -35.06
N VAL A 6 7.27 9.25 -35.29
CA VAL A 6 7.66 8.06 -34.49
C VAL A 6 7.92 8.44 -33.02
N LEU A 7 8.60 9.57 -32.78
CA LEU A 7 8.88 10.04 -31.42
C LEU A 7 7.59 10.42 -30.67
N ILE A 8 6.66 11.11 -31.33
CA ILE A 8 5.36 11.47 -30.75
C ILE A 8 4.56 10.22 -30.41
N THR A 9 4.50 9.23 -31.31
CA THR A 9 3.79 7.97 -31.05
C THR A 9 4.41 7.21 -29.87
N LEU A 10 5.75 7.14 -29.78
CA LEU A 10 6.43 6.50 -28.66
C LEU A 10 6.12 7.19 -27.33
N LEU A 11 6.16 8.53 -27.28
CA LEU A 11 5.82 9.29 -26.08
C LEU A 11 4.36 9.08 -25.69
N LEU A 12 3.43 9.15 -26.64
CA LEU A 12 2.01 8.86 -26.39
C LEU A 12 1.82 7.45 -25.84
N GLN A 13 2.56 6.48 -26.35
CA GLN A 13 2.47 5.10 -25.90
C GLN A 13 3.04 4.92 -24.49
N ILE A 14 4.12 5.62 -24.13
CA ILE A 14 4.67 5.68 -22.77
C ILE A 14 3.68 6.36 -21.81
N PHE A 15 3.05 7.47 -22.22
CA PHE A 15 2.02 8.16 -21.42
C PHE A 15 0.75 7.31 -21.26
N TYR A 16 0.33 6.60 -22.31
CA TYR A 16 -0.83 5.69 -22.24
C TYR A 16 -0.52 4.45 -21.40
N SER A 17 0.66 3.84 -21.55
CA SER A 17 1.06 2.67 -20.77
C SER A 17 1.39 3.02 -19.31
N GLY A 18 1.83 4.24 -19.04
CA GLY A 18 2.09 4.74 -17.69
C GLY A 18 0.82 5.07 -16.89
N ASN A 19 -0.34 5.13 -17.55
CA ASN A 19 -1.64 5.37 -16.91
C ASN A 19 -2.34 4.09 -16.46
N GLU A 20 -1.82 2.91 -16.79
CA GLU A 20 -2.14 1.70 -16.01
C GLU A 20 -1.37 1.79 -14.69
N VAL A 21 -1.85 2.68 -13.81
CA VAL A 21 -1.50 2.62 -12.39
C VAL A 21 -1.98 1.26 -11.94
N TYR A 22 -1.06 0.29 -11.84
CA TYR A 22 -1.36 -1.02 -11.31
C TYR A 22 -2.06 -0.80 -9.97
N ALA A 23 -3.36 -1.06 -9.95
CA ALA A 23 -4.15 -0.93 -8.74
C ALA A 23 -3.54 -1.91 -7.75
N PHE A 24 -3.00 -1.39 -6.65
CA PHE A 24 -2.43 -2.22 -5.61
C PHE A 24 -3.49 -3.22 -5.17
N LEU A 25 -3.18 -4.52 -5.25
CA LEU A 25 -4.07 -5.58 -4.79
C LEU A 25 -3.40 -6.27 -3.61
N PRO A 26 -3.96 -6.17 -2.40
CA PRO A 26 -3.41 -6.86 -1.25
C PRO A 26 -3.38 -8.37 -1.50
N ALA A 27 -2.23 -9.00 -1.21
CA ALA A 27 -2.15 -10.46 -1.19
C ALA A 27 -3.09 -11.06 -0.13
N ALA A 28 -3.51 -12.31 -0.36
CA ALA A 28 -4.25 -13.10 0.61
C ALA A 28 -3.47 -13.17 1.94
N ARG A 29 -4.17 -13.06 3.08
CA ARG A 29 -3.57 -13.01 4.41
C ARG A 29 -4.52 -13.53 5.49
N SER A 30 -3.97 -14.03 6.60
CA SER A 30 -4.70 -14.36 7.83
C SER A 30 -4.07 -13.62 9.02
N GLY A 31 -4.86 -13.40 10.08
CA GLY A 31 -4.37 -12.70 11.28
C GLY A 31 -4.00 -11.24 11.06
N HIS A 32 -4.61 -10.56 10.09
CA HIS A 32 -4.43 -9.12 9.89
C HIS A 32 -5.31 -8.33 10.84
N ASN A 33 -4.89 -7.10 11.15
CA ASN A 33 -5.72 -6.11 11.83
C ASN A 33 -6.49 -5.31 10.78
N ALA A 34 -7.75 -4.99 11.07
CA ALA A 34 -8.56 -4.13 10.23
C ALA A 34 -9.31 -3.12 11.09
N VAL A 35 -9.25 -1.84 10.72
CA VAL A 35 -9.94 -0.75 11.42
C VAL A 35 -10.59 0.20 10.43
N LEU A 36 -11.85 0.58 10.68
CA LEU A 36 -12.57 1.54 9.87
C LEU A 36 -12.46 2.93 10.51
N ILE A 37 -11.91 3.90 9.78
CA ILE A 37 -11.89 5.31 10.17
C ILE A 37 -12.52 6.12 9.04
N LYS A 38 -13.63 6.80 9.34
CA LYS A 38 -14.46 7.47 8.31
C LYS A 38 -14.77 6.45 7.20
N ASP A 39 -14.41 6.77 5.96
CA ASP A 39 -14.66 5.94 4.78
C ASP A 39 -13.42 5.17 4.32
N ARG A 40 -12.50 4.86 5.24
CA ARG A 40 -11.28 4.09 4.93
C ARG A 40 -11.13 2.90 5.87
N LEU A 41 -11.12 1.70 5.31
CA LEU A 41 -10.82 0.47 6.02
C LEU A 41 -9.31 0.21 5.94
N TYR A 42 -8.60 0.57 7.00
CA TYR A 42 -7.16 0.35 7.13
C TYR A 42 -6.89 -1.09 7.53
N CYS A 43 -5.94 -1.71 6.85
CA CYS A 43 -5.51 -3.08 7.09
C CYS A 43 -4.00 -3.10 7.33
N ASP A 44 -3.58 -3.83 8.36
CA ASP A 44 -2.17 -3.99 8.71
C ASP A 44 -1.84 -5.44 9.01
N GLY A 45 -0.62 -5.81 8.63
CA GLY A 45 -0.04 -7.11 8.94
C GLY A 45 -0.83 -8.27 8.34
N GLY A 46 -0.84 -9.37 9.10
CA GLY A 46 -1.30 -10.67 8.66
C GLY A 46 -0.38 -11.29 7.62
N SER A 47 -0.26 -12.62 7.65
CA SER A 47 0.64 -13.31 6.74
C SER A 47 0.30 -14.79 6.59
N PHE A 48 0.56 -15.34 5.40
CA PHE A 48 0.74 -16.79 5.22
C PHE A 48 2.23 -17.20 5.24
N THR A 49 3.14 -16.26 5.00
CA THR A 49 4.59 -16.43 4.91
C THR A 49 5.23 -15.20 5.55
N PHE A 50 5.73 -15.31 6.78
CA PHE A 50 6.16 -14.29 7.77
C PHE A 50 6.98 -13.03 7.32
N SER A 51 6.98 -12.65 6.04
CA SER A 51 7.84 -11.65 5.41
C SER A 51 7.11 -10.52 4.67
N SER A 52 5.78 -10.41 4.72
CA SER A 52 5.04 -9.31 4.05
C SER A 52 4.20 -8.49 5.03
N TYR A 53 4.83 -7.51 5.67
CA TYR A 53 4.14 -6.51 6.46
C TYR A 53 3.74 -5.36 5.55
N ASN A 54 2.56 -5.51 4.95
CA ASN A 54 1.98 -4.45 4.14
C ASN A 54 0.98 -3.67 4.98
N PHE A 55 1.02 -2.35 4.85
CA PHE A 55 0.04 -1.45 5.43
C PHE A 55 -0.69 -0.74 4.30
N PHE A 56 -2.02 -0.76 4.32
CA PHE A 56 -2.84 -0.26 3.21
C PHE A 56 -4.26 0.05 3.69
N TYR A 57 -5.06 0.69 2.84
CA TYR A 57 -6.49 0.86 3.10
C TYR A 57 -7.34 0.64 1.86
N LEU A 58 -8.62 0.30 2.09
CA LEU A 58 -9.70 0.36 1.11
C LEU A 58 -10.52 1.63 1.31
N ASP A 59 -10.62 2.45 0.27
CA ASP A 59 -11.54 3.59 0.24
C ASP A 59 -12.97 3.09 -0.02
N VAL A 60 -13.78 3.05 1.04
CA VAL A 60 -15.18 2.59 1.01
C VAL A 60 -16.17 3.72 0.75
N SER A 61 -15.70 4.97 0.54
CA SER A 61 -16.56 6.09 0.11
C SER A 61 -17.05 5.92 -1.34
N LYS A 62 -16.34 5.10 -2.12
CA LYS A 62 -16.63 4.80 -3.51
C LYS A 62 -17.28 3.44 -3.61
N SER A 63 -18.28 3.30 -4.48
CA SER A 63 -18.89 2.01 -4.75
C SER A 63 -17.91 1.09 -5.48
N PHE A 64 -17.86 -0.17 -5.07
CA PHE A 64 -17.08 -1.22 -5.71
C PHE A 64 -17.88 -2.51 -5.78
N ASN A 65 -17.46 -3.42 -6.66
CA ASN A 65 -18.07 -4.73 -6.84
C ASN A 65 -17.31 -5.78 -6.01
N LEU A 66 -18.02 -6.51 -5.14
CA LEU A 66 -17.44 -7.53 -4.25
C LEU A 66 -16.82 -8.72 -4.99
N ILE A 67 -17.26 -8.99 -6.22
CA ILE A 67 -16.75 -10.09 -7.06
C ILE A 67 -15.55 -9.62 -7.89
N ASN A 68 -15.52 -8.34 -8.28
CA ASN A 68 -14.43 -7.77 -9.06
C ASN A 68 -13.47 -6.95 -8.18
N THR A 69 -12.42 -7.60 -7.68
CA THR A 69 -11.39 -6.97 -6.84
C THR A 69 -10.67 -5.81 -7.52
N SER A 70 -10.61 -5.78 -8.86
CA SER A 70 -10.01 -4.64 -9.60
C SER A 70 -10.84 -3.37 -9.50
N SER A 71 -12.11 -3.46 -9.09
CA SER A 71 -12.95 -2.29 -8.82
C SER A 71 -12.75 -1.71 -7.41
N MET A 72 -12.01 -2.40 -6.55
CA MET A 72 -11.76 -1.96 -5.18
C MET A 72 -10.65 -0.91 -5.16
N HIS A 73 -10.93 0.21 -4.50
CA HIS A 73 -10.03 1.36 -4.44
C HIS A 73 -9.00 1.22 -3.31
N TRP A 74 -8.10 0.26 -3.47
CA TRP A 74 -7.01 0.03 -2.52
C TRP A 74 -5.90 1.08 -2.69
N THR A 75 -5.28 1.45 -1.57
CA THR A 75 -4.10 2.32 -1.53
C THR A 75 -3.02 1.66 -0.70
N ASP A 76 -1.83 1.45 -1.28
CA ASP A 76 -0.66 0.95 -0.57
C ASP A 76 -0.01 2.06 0.25
N LEU A 77 0.22 1.81 1.53
CA LEU A 77 0.94 2.69 2.46
C LEU A 77 2.22 2.03 3.00
N SER A 78 2.65 0.90 2.42
CA SER A 78 3.81 0.14 2.91
C SER A 78 5.12 0.94 2.81
N PHE A 79 5.19 1.92 1.89
CA PHE A 79 6.34 2.82 1.73
C PHE A 79 6.52 3.80 2.89
N VAL A 80 5.52 3.96 3.75
CA VAL A 80 5.53 4.92 4.86
C VAL A 80 6.30 4.36 6.08
N THR A 81 6.88 3.16 6.02
CA THR A 81 7.18 2.39 7.24
C THR A 81 8.64 2.42 7.74
N SER A 82 8.75 2.63 9.06
CA SER A 82 9.77 2.10 9.98
C SER A 82 9.07 1.31 11.10
N TYR A 83 8.19 0.38 10.74
CA TYR A 83 7.20 -0.22 11.63
C TYR A 83 7.37 -1.74 11.78
N SER A 84 6.89 -2.28 12.91
CA SER A 84 6.98 -3.68 13.31
C SER A 84 5.59 -4.34 13.24
N PRO A 85 5.46 -5.63 12.88
CA PRO A 85 4.18 -6.35 12.90
C PRO A 85 3.39 -6.16 14.20
N THR A 86 2.07 -6.07 14.04
CA THR A 86 1.17 -5.90 15.19
C THR A 86 0.16 -7.00 15.37
N ASN A 87 -0.14 -7.21 16.64
CA ASN A 87 -1.06 -8.22 17.10
C ASN A 87 -2.41 -7.63 17.53
N GLY A 88 -2.57 -6.31 17.44
CA GLY A 88 -3.83 -5.61 17.67
C GLY A 88 -3.77 -4.16 17.20
N ALA A 89 -4.94 -3.59 16.94
CA ALA A 89 -5.11 -2.19 16.61
C ALA A 89 -6.32 -1.59 17.33
N SER A 90 -6.29 -0.29 17.60
CA SER A 90 -7.41 0.47 18.14
C SER A 90 -7.49 1.86 17.54
N VAL A 91 -8.69 2.43 17.52
CA VAL A 91 -8.94 3.73 16.89
C VAL A 91 -9.28 4.78 17.94
N ASN A 92 -8.72 5.98 17.77
CA ASN A 92 -9.19 7.19 18.45
C ASN A 92 -9.17 8.35 17.47
N ASN A 93 -10.35 8.88 17.13
CA ASN A 93 -10.54 9.95 16.15
C ASN A 93 -9.87 9.63 14.79
N ASN A 94 -8.83 10.40 14.43
CA ASN A 94 -8.08 10.28 13.19
C ASN A 94 -6.76 9.52 13.37
N SER A 95 -6.64 8.69 14.40
CA SER A 95 -5.43 7.96 14.69
C SER A 95 -5.71 6.50 14.96
N ILE A 96 -4.83 5.65 14.44
CA ILE A 96 -4.80 4.22 14.74
C ILE A 96 -3.63 3.97 15.67
N TYR A 97 -3.89 3.25 16.75
CA TYR A 97 -2.89 2.82 17.72
C TYR A 97 -2.67 1.33 17.55
N TYR A 98 -1.42 0.94 17.42
CA TYR A 98 -0.96 -0.34 16.95
C TYR A 98 -0.03 -0.94 18.00
N PHE A 99 -0.31 -2.18 18.40
CA PHE A 99 0.38 -2.85 19.50
C PHE A 99 1.31 -3.93 18.98
N SER A 100 2.61 -3.76 19.19
CA SER A 100 3.62 -4.72 18.73
C SER A 100 3.53 -6.02 19.52
N GLY A 101 3.72 -7.12 18.79
CA GLY A 101 3.62 -8.47 19.30
C GLY A 101 4.87 -9.06 19.91
N ASP A 102 6.01 -8.64 19.38
CA ASP A 102 7.25 -9.43 19.48
C ASP A 102 8.22 -8.85 20.51
N ASP A 103 8.17 -7.54 20.72
CA ASP A 103 8.96 -6.84 21.72
C ASP A 103 8.02 -6.06 22.63
N LEU A 104 7.91 -6.51 23.88
CA LEU A 104 7.50 -5.79 25.09
C LEU A 104 6.28 -4.84 24.94
N LEU A 105 5.32 -4.92 25.85
CA LEU A 105 4.20 -3.96 26.00
C LEU A 105 4.60 -2.47 26.05
N SER A 106 5.89 -2.15 26.03
CA SER A 106 6.48 -0.83 26.07
C SER A 106 6.42 -0.05 24.76
N ARG A 107 5.87 -0.59 23.67
CA ARG A 107 5.75 0.14 22.41
C ARG A 107 4.31 0.17 21.89
N VAL A 108 3.81 1.37 21.60
CA VAL A 108 2.60 1.58 20.80
C VAL A 108 2.97 2.49 19.65
N ASP A 109 2.72 2.04 18.44
CA ASP A 109 2.85 2.88 17.26
C ASP A 109 1.51 3.56 16.99
N LYS A 110 1.56 4.83 16.62
CA LYS A 110 0.38 5.61 16.23
C LYS A 110 0.51 5.98 14.76
N PHE A 111 -0.48 5.63 13.97
CA PHE A 111 -0.63 6.13 12.61
C PHE A 111 -1.63 7.29 12.59
N ASP A 112 -1.19 8.46 12.14
CA ASP A 112 -2.06 9.61 11.91
C ASP A 112 -2.66 9.53 10.49
N THR A 113 -3.97 9.38 10.39
CA THR A 113 -4.68 9.22 9.11
C THR A 113 -4.80 10.50 8.28
N LEU A 114 -4.54 11.68 8.88
CA LEU A 114 -4.59 12.95 8.16
C LEU A 114 -3.25 13.27 7.52
N THR A 115 -2.16 13.04 8.24
CA THR A 115 -0.80 13.28 7.73
C THR A 115 -0.20 12.04 7.07
N GLU A 116 -0.83 10.88 7.23
CA GLU A 116 -0.34 9.58 6.78
C GLU A 116 1.09 9.32 7.28
N GLN A 117 1.30 9.53 8.58
CA GLN A 117 2.61 9.38 9.22
C GLN A 117 2.53 8.56 10.50
N TRP A 118 3.63 7.85 10.78
CA TRP A 118 3.81 7.08 12.00
C TRP A 118 4.48 7.91 13.10
N VAL A 119 4.05 7.70 14.34
CA VAL A 119 4.69 8.20 15.56
C VAL A 119 4.79 7.05 16.55
N THR A 120 5.99 6.74 17.01
CA THR A 120 6.19 5.68 18.01
C THR A 120 6.16 6.25 19.42
N PHE A 121 5.32 5.66 20.28
CA PHE A 121 5.31 5.91 21.71
C PHE A 121 6.00 4.74 22.41
N ASN A 122 7.12 5.05 23.07
CA ASN A 122 7.70 4.13 24.04
C ASN A 122 7.03 4.41 25.39
N PHE A 123 6.79 3.40 26.22
CA PHE A 123 6.26 3.55 27.57
C PHE A 123 7.33 3.14 28.58
N SER A 124 7.63 4.04 29.53
CA SER A 124 8.52 3.78 30.65
C SER A 124 7.73 3.31 31.87
N GLY A 125 8.33 2.43 32.69
CA GLY A 125 7.71 1.96 33.94
C GLY A 125 6.86 0.69 33.81
N ILE A 126 6.83 0.07 32.62
CA ILE A 126 6.26 -1.26 32.46
C ILE A 126 7.16 -2.25 33.18
N ASN A 127 6.64 -2.90 34.23
CA ASN A 127 7.39 -3.94 34.92
C ASN A 127 7.71 -5.07 33.91
N THR A 128 8.99 -5.24 33.61
CA THR A 128 9.48 -6.16 32.56
C THR A 128 9.10 -7.62 32.81
N THR A 129 8.71 -7.98 34.04
CA THR A 129 8.11 -9.31 34.32
C THR A 129 6.78 -9.53 33.61
N LEU A 130 5.99 -8.48 33.33
CA LEU A 130 4.80 -8.55 32.48
C LEU A 130 5.13 -8.48 30.98
N ALA A 131 6.34 -8.06 30.62
CA ALA A 131 6.73 -7.83 29.25
C ALA A 131 7.18 -9.11 28.50
N ASN A 132 7.40 -10.21 29.23
CA ASN A 132 7.62 -11.55 28.66
C ASN A 132 6.31 -12.28 28.29
N ILE A 133 5.18 -11.61 28.40
CA ILE A 133 3.90 -12.15 27.98
C ILE A 133 3.85 -12.05 26.46
N PHE A 134 3.87 -13.19 25.75
CA PHE A 134 3.57 -13.23 24.32
C PHE A 134 2.23 -12.55 24.09
N VAL A 135 2.28 -11.44 23.38
CA VAL A 135 1.13 -10.58 23.13
C VAL A 135 0.62 -10.85 21.73
N SER A 136 0.25 -12.10 21.48
CA SER A 136 -0.47 -12.50 20.26
C SER A 136 -1.98 -12.35 20.47
N TYR A 137 -2.70 -12.01 19.39
CA TYR A 137 -4.16 -11.93 19.36
C TYR A 137 -4.73 -10.92 20.37
N VAL A 138 -4.11 -9.75 20.40
CA VAL A 138 -4.42 -8.70 21.34
C VAL A 138 -5.64 -7.95 20.87
N GLN A 139 -6.51 -7.63 21.81
CA GLN A 139 -7.59 -6.69 21.56
C GLN A 139 -7.37 -5.43 22.38
N GLY A 140 -7.36 -4.31 21.68
CA GLY A 140 -7.32 -2.99 22.29
C GLY A 140 -8.62 -2.27 22.02
N VAL A 141 -9.06 -1.48 22.99
CA VAL A 141 -10.16 -0.53 22.84
C VAL A 141 -9.76 0.80 23.47
N ILE A 142 -10.20 1.93 22.89
CA ILE A 142 -9.88 3.25 23.42
C ILE A 142 -11.13 3.90 23.96
N SER A 143 -11.07 4.42 25.18
CA SER A 143 -12.10 5.29 25.75
C SER A 143 -11.46 6.42 26.54
N LYS A 144 -11.89 7.65 26.31
CA LYS A 144 -11.41 8.86 27.02
C LYS A 144 -9.88 8.97 27.05
N ASN A 145 -9.20 8.72 25.92
CA ASN A 145 -7.74 8.71 25.81
C ASN A 145 -7.04 7.67 26.69
N ILE A 146 -7.74 6.60 27.08
CA ILE A 146 -7.15 5.44 27.71
C ILE A 146 -7.32 4.26 26.76
N ILE A 147 -6.22 3.61 26.43
CA ILE A 147 -6.22 2.32 25.75
C ILE A 147 -6.39 1.23 26.81
N TYR A 148 -7.43 0.43 26.67
CA TYR A 148 -7.65 -0.79 27.44
C TYR A 148 -7.24 -1.96 26.58
N TYR A 149 -6.37 -2.77 27.12
CA TYR A 149 -5.66 -3.80 26.40
C TYR A 149 -5.92 -5.15 27.06
N PHE A 150 -6.28 -6.13 26.25
CA PHE A 150 -6.63 -7.47 26.69
C PHE A 150 -5.77 -8.49 25.97
N ASN A 151 -5.07 -9.31 26.75
CA ASN A 151 -4.37 -10.49 26.23
C ASN A 151 -5.20 -11.74 26.56
N PRO A 152 -5.72 -12.46 25.56
CA PRO A 152 -6.54 -13.65 25.80
C PRO A 152 -5.77 -14.80 26.45
N TYR A 153 -4.43 -14.85 26.34
CA TYR A 153 -3.61 -15.93 26.91
C TYR A 153 -3.30 -15.75 28.39
N ASN A 154 -3.48 -14.55 28.92
CA ASN A 154 -3.33 -14.28 30.36
C ASN A 154 -4.67 -13.80 30.88
N GLU A 155 -5.49 -14.79 31.26
CA GLU A 155 -6.94 -14.73 31.52
C GLU A 155 -7.38 -13.76 32.64
N SER A 156 -6.53 -12.86 33.12
CA SER A 156 -6.87 -11.98 34.23
C SER A 156 -6.15 -10.63 34.24
N THR A 157 -5.60 -10.14 33.13
CA THR A 157 -4.96 -8.82 33.14
C THR A 157 -5.46 -7.93 32.01
N MET A 158 -6.19 -6.88 32.38
CA MET A 158 -6.42 -5.72 31.52
C MET A 158 -5.34 -4.69 31.82
N ILE A 159 -4.64 -4.23 30.79
CA ILE A 159 -3.65 -3.15 30.87
C ILE A 159 -4.31 -1.86 30.41
N MET A 160 -4.12 -0.79 31.16
CA MET A 160 -4.59 0.55 30.80
C MET A 160 -3.39 1.42 30.44
N LEU A 161 -3.44 2.08 29.29
CA LEU A 161 -2.42 3.03 28.84
C LEU A 161 -3.06 4.39 28.58
N ASP A 162 -2.68 5.40 29.36
CA ASP A 162 -3.11 6.78 29.14
C ASP A 162 -2.31 7.41 27.99
N ILE A 163 -3.01 7.84 26.94
CA ILE A 163 -2.44 8.49 25.74
C ILE A 163 -2.68 10.01 25.71
N SER A 164 -3.24 10.59 26.78
CA SER A 164 -3.56 12.03 26.84
C SER A 164 -2.34 12.93 26.97
N SER A 165 -1.25 12.44 27.59
CA SER A 165 -0.09 13.27 27.94
C SER A 165 0.88 13.46 26.77
N GLY A 166 0.76 12.70 25.67
CA GLY A 166 1.75 12.66 24.60
C GLY A 166 3.13 12.15 25.05
N TYR A 167 3.28 11.77 26.33
CA TYR A 167 4.51 11.28 26.94
C TYR A 167 4.36 9.82 27.37
N SER A 168 5.49 9.12 27.31
CA SER A 168 5.74 7.71 27.62
C SER A 168 5.36 7.23 29.02
N GLN A 169 4.68 8.02 29.84
CA GLN A 169 4.37 7.67 31.23
C GLN A 169 2.90 7.28 31.36
N GLY A 170 2.54 6.20 30.68
CA GLY A 170 1.23 5.58 30.84
C GLY A 170 1.16 4.93 32.22
N LEU A 171 0.23 5.38 33.06
CA LEU A 171 -0.09 4.70 34.31
C LEU A 171 -0.69 3.33 33.99
N ILE A 172 0.11 2.27 34.16
CA ILE A 172 -0.39 0.90 34.08
C ILE A 172 -1.08 0.57 35.38
N THR A 173 -2.40 0.56 35.35
CA THR A 173 -3.17 -0.20 36.32
C THR A 173 -3.54 -1.53 35.70
N THR A 174 -3.36 -2.61 36.47
CA THR A 174 -3.80 -3.94 36.09
C THR A 174 -5.15 -4.20 36.75
N LEU A 175 -6.19 -4.43 35.96
CA LEU A 175 -7.46 -4.91 36.51
C LEU A 175 -7.51 -6.43 36.41
N ASN A 176 -7.77 -7.09 37.54
CA ASN A 176 -7.95 -8.53 37.58
C ASN A 176 -9.39 -8.91 37.18
N ILE A 177 -9.55 -9.51 35.99
CA ILE A 177 -10.85 -9.93 35.46
C ILE A 177 -10.92 -11.46 35.57
N LYS A 178 -11.84 -11.98 36.38
CA LYS A 178 -11.85 -13.41 36.76
C LYS A 178 -12.41 -14.38 35.70
N THR A 179 -12.98 -13.88 34.61
CA THR A 179 -13.60 -14.72 33.57
C THR A 179 -13.53 -14.00 32.23
N PHE A 180 -12.70 -14.48 31.31
CA PHE A 180 -12.75 -14.06 29.92
C PHE A 180 -12.77 -15.30 29.02
N VAL A 181 -13.84 -15.39 28.21
CA VAL A 181 -13.95 -16.36 27.12
C VAL A 181 -13.55 -15.62 25.86
N TRP A 182 -12.84 -16.28 24.95
CA TRP A 182 -12.41 -15.80 23.62
C TRP A 182 -13.51 -14.98 22.92
N ALA A 183 -13.57 -13.69 23.20
CA ALA A 183 -14.63 -12.79 22.76
C ALA A 183 -13.96 -11.58 22.11
N ASN A 184 -14.58 -11.07 21.04
CA ASN A 184 -14.21 -9.79 20.47
C ASN A 184 -14.82 -8.68 21.33
N LEU A 185 -13.98 -7.78 21.83
CA LEU A 185 -14.43 -6.59 22.54
C LEU A 185 -14.58 -5.45 21.54
N THR A 186 -15.76 -4.84 21.50
CA THR A 186 -15.98 -3.60 20.77
C THR A 186 -16.35 -2.53 21.80
N ALA A 187 -15.59 -1.44 21.84
CA ALA A 187 -15.98 -0.27 22.63
C ALA A 187 -17.01 0.54 21.87
N LEU A 188 -18.08 0.90 22.56
CA LEU A 188 -19.03 1.93 22.13
C LEU A 188 -18.77 3.20 22.97
N ASN A 189 -19.21 4.35 22.46
CA ASN A 189 -19.03 5.63 23.14
C ASN A 189 -19.58 5.65 24.59
N ASP A 190 -20.54 4.76 24.92
CA ASP A 190 -21.20 4.69 26.22
C ASP A 190 -20.78 3.48 27.09
N GLY A 191 -19.79 2.67 26.67
CA GLY A 191 -19.31 1.52 27.45
C GLY A 191 -18.74 0.38 26.61
N PHE A 192 -18.31 -0.69 27.29
CA PHE A 192 -17.83 -1.92 26.64
C PHE A 192 -18.95 -2.95 26.56
N ILE A 193 -19.28 -3.42 25.35
CA ILE A 193 -20.15 -4.59 25.18
C ILE A 193 -19.25 -5.77 24.80
N PRO A 194 -19.13 -6.81 25.65
CA PRO A 194 -18.52 -8.06 25.22
C PRO A 194 -19.38 -8.64 24.09
N GLY A 195 -18.77 -8.87 22.93
CA GLY A 195 -19.45 -9.43 21.78
C GLY A 195 -20.02 -10.81 22.10
N GLN A 196 -21.32 -10.88 22.36
CA GLN A 196 -22.05 -12.15 22.41
C GLN A 196 -22.28 -12.61 20.97
N LYS A 197 -21.80 -13.81 20.64
CA LYS A 197 -21.84 -14.44 19.31
C LYS A 197 -23.22 -14.38 18.63
N ASP A 198 -24.29 -14.31 19.41
CA ASP A 198 -25.68 -14.40 18.92
C ASP A 198 -26.33 -13.04 18.58
N ASN A 199 -25.65 -11.91 18.86
CA ASN A 199 -26.19 -10.57 18.59
C ASN A 199 -25.69 -9.93 17.29
N TYR A 200 -24.83 -10.62 16.52
CA TYR A 200 -24.37 -10.12 15.23
C TYR A 200 -25.28 -10.60 14.11
N LYS A 201 -25.84 -9.65 13.34
CA LYS A 201 -26.57 -9.96 12.12
C LYS A 201 -25.60 -9.88 10.93
N TRP A 202 -25.42 -10.99 10.22
CA TRP A 202 -24.70 -10.99 8.94
C TRP A 202 -25.45 -10.11 7.94
N VAL A 203 -24.75 -9.15 7.35
CA VAL A 203 -25.29 -8.30 6.28
C VAL A 203 -24.65 -8.76 4.97
N ASN A 204 -25.46 -9.27 4.05
CA ASN A 204 -24.98 -9.83 2.78
C ASN A 204 -24.70 -8.76 1.71
N SER A 205 -25.06 -7.51 1.98
CA SER A 205 -24.77 -6.34 1.15
C SER A 205 -24.55 -5.13 2.05
N TYR A 206 -23.55 -4.31 1.73
CA TYR A 206 -23.38 -2.98 2.32
C TYR A 206 -23.97 -1.96 1.36
N GLU A 207 -25.26 -1.68 1.52
CA GLU A 207 -25.88 -0.56 0.83
C GLU A 207 -25.52 0.69 1.62
N ILE A 208 -24.69 1.56 1.02
CA ILE A 208 -24.47 2.92 1.55
C ILE A 208 -25.85 3.56 1.58
N TYR A 209 -26.41 3.74 2.78
CA TYR A 209 -27.65 4.48 2.95
C TYR A 209 -27.40 5.95 2.60
N ASN A 210 -27.57 6.28 1.33
CA ASN A 210 -27.87 7.63 0.93
C ASN A 210 -29.28 7.93 1.44
N GLU A 211 -29.38 8.52 2.63
CA GLU A 211 -30.56 9.33 2.93
C GLU A 211 -30.60 10.45 1.89
N ILE A 212 -31.45 10.31 0.87
CA ILE A 212 -32.37 11.31 0.31
C ILE A 212 -33.20 10.65 -0.81
N GLN A 213 -34.49 10.47 -0.50
CA GLN A 213 -35.70 10.54 -1.35
C GLN A 213 -35.91 9.57 -2.54
N ASN A 214 -36.89 8.68 -2.33
CA ASN A 214 -38.03 8.32 -3.19
C ASN A 214 -37.81 7.92 -4.68
N GLY A 215 -38.17 6.67 -5.00
CA GLY A 215 -39.06 6.37 -6.14
C GLY A 215 -38.62 5.31 -7.16
N ASN A 216 -39.32 4.17 -7.10
CA ASN A 216 -39.64 3.21 -8.18
C ASN A 216 -38.63 2.13 -8.66
N GLN A 217 -39.24 0.97 -8.97
CA GLN A 217 -38.73 -0.40 -9.07
C GLN A 217 -38.10 -0.84 -10.42
N SER A 218 -37.18 -1.83 -10.32
CA SER A 218 -36.85 -2.99 -11.22
C SER A 218 -36.29 -2.76 -12.65
N PRO A 219 -35.60 -3.75 -13.30
CA PRO A 219 -35.50 -5.19 -12.98
C PRO A 219 -34.08 -5.82 -12.98
N SER A 220 -34.07 -7.05 -12.47
CA SER A 220 -33.02 -8.08 -12.50
C SER A 220 -32.40 -8.31 -13.88
N SER A 221 -31.06 -8.33 -13.93
CA SER A 221 -30.28 -8.84 -15.07
C SER A 221 -29.23 -9.85 -14.59
N THR A 222 -29.31 -11.05 -15.14
CA THR A 222 -28.36 -12.17 -14.97
C THR A 222 -26.97 -11.77 -15.50
N PRO A 223 -25.88 -11.88 -14.72
CA PRO A 223 -24.56 -11.52 -15.20
C PRO A 223 -23.98 -12.64 -16.09
N SER A 224 -23.55 -12.24 -17.28
CA SER A 224 -22.72 -13.03 -18.19
C SER A 224 -21.28 -13.08 -17.66
N TYR A 225 -20.73 -14.30 -17.56
CA TYR A 225 -19.35 -14.55 -17.17
C TYR A 225 -18.39 -13.97 -18.22
N ILE A 226 -17.65 -12.93 -17.84
CA ILE A 226 -16.50 -12.43 -18.61
C ILE A 226 -15.27 -13.16 -18.07
N THR A 227 -14.69 -14.02 -18.90
CA THR A 227 -13.38 -14.62 -18.67
C THR A 227 -12.31 -13.52 -18.69
N THR A 228 -11.71 -13.25 -17.54
CA THR A 228 -10.62 -12.29 -17.39
C THR A 228 -9.34 -12.80 -18.08
N PRO A 229 -8.63 -11.94 -18.84
CA PRO A 229 -7.42 -12.32 -19.53
C PRO A 229 -6.25 -12.52 -18.55
N ASN A 230 -5.43 -13.51 -18.88
CA ASN A 230 -4.32 -14.05 -18.10
C ASN A 230 -3.22 -13.00 -17.84
N GLU A 231 -2.86 -12.78 -16.57
CA GLU A 231 -1.90 -11.76 -16.11
C GLU A 231 -0.47 -11.94 -16.65
N THR A 232 -0.13 -13.11 -17.22
CA THR A 232 1.17 -13.39 -17.82
C THR A 232 1.50 -12.50 -19.02
N PHE A 233 0.49 -11.95 -19.71
CA PHE A 233 0.72 -11.19 -20.95
C PHE A 233 1.33 -9.80 -20.72
N GLY A 234 1.04 -9.14 -19.59
CA GLY A 234 1.53 -7.78 -19.32
C GLY A 234 3.04 -7.72 -19.09
N ILE A 235 3.57 -8.64 -18.28
CA ILE A 235 5.02 -8.70 -17.97
C ILE A 235 5.81 -9.07 -19.22
N VAL A 236 5.31 -10.02 -20.03
CA VAL A 236 5.96 -10.42 -21.28
C VAL A 236 5.97 -9.26 -22.30
N GLY A 237 4.88 -8.49 -22.38
CA GLY A 237 4.79 -7.31 -23.24
C GLY A 237 5.81 -6.22 -22.88
N GLY A 238 5.95 -5.91 -21.58
CA GLY A 238 6.91 -4.91 -21.09
C GLY A 238 8.36 -5.26 -21.42
N VAL A 239 8.76 -6.52 -21.23
CA VAL A 239 10.12 -6.98 -21.53
C VAL A 239 10.43 -6.93 -23.03
N ILE A 240 9.49 -7.33 -23.88
CA ILE A 240 9.64 -7.26 -25.35
C ILE A 240 9.77 -5.78 -25.80
N GLY A 241 9.01 -4.88 -25.19
CA GLY A 241 9.09 -3.44 -25.45
C GLY A 241 10.49 -2.87 -25.19
N ILE A 242 11.10 -3.18 -24.04
CA ILE A 242 12.44 -2.69 -23.68
C ILE A 242 13.51 -3.24 -24.64
N ILE A 243 13.46 -4.54 -24.96
CA ILE A 243 14.43 -5.18 -25.86
C ILE A 243 14.35 -4.59 -27.27
N SER A 244 13.13 -4.39 -27.80
CA SER A 244 12.93 -3.81 -29.13
C SER A 244 13.41 -2.35 -29.21
N GLY A 245 13.21 -1.57 -28.15
CA GLY A 245 13.73 -0.20 -28.04
C GLY A 245 15.26 -0.13 -28.05
N LEU A 246 15.93 -0.98 -27.28
CA LEU A 246 17.40 -1.05 -27.24
C LEU A 246 17.97 -1.51 -28.59
N MET A 247 17.35 -2.49 -29.24
CA MET A 247 17.74 -2.93 -30.58
C MET A 247 17.63 -1.80 -31.61
N GLY A 248 16.57 -0.99 -31.56
CA GLY A 248 16.41 0.18 -32.42
C GLY A 248 17.55 1.19 -32.27
N LEU A 249 17.96 1.50 -31.03
CA LEU A 249 19.07 2.43 -30.75
C LEU A 249 20.42 1.92 -31.26
N ILE A 250 20.69 0.62 -31.12
CA ILE A 250 21.90 -0.02 -31.64
C ILE A 250 21.92 0.07 -33.18
N LEU A 251 20.78 -0.19 -33.83
CA LEU A 251 20.68 -0.21 -35.29
C LEU A 251 20.86 1.20 -35.89
N VAL A 252 20.26 2.23 -35.26
CA VAL A 252 20.50 3.64 -35.63
C VAL A 252 21.96 4.02 -35.45
N SER A 253 22.60 3.60 -34.35
CA SER A 253 24.01 3.87 -34.09
C SER A 253 24.92 3.25 -35.17
N CYS A 254 24.64 2.01 -35.59
CA CYS A 254 25.36 1.34 -36.68
C CYS A 254 25.18 2.05 -38.04
N ILE A 255 23.98 2.54 -38.35
CA ILE A 255 23.73 3.29 -39.58
C ILE A 255 24.51 4.62 -39.55
N CYS A 256 24.46 5.37 -38.45
CA CYS A 256 25.23 6.61 -38.29
C CYS A 256 26.74 6.38 -38.43
N TYR A 257 27.24 5.28 -37.86
CA TYR A 257 28.65 4.91 -37.95
C TYR A 257 29.09 4.59 -39.38
N THR A 258 28.31 3.78 -40.11
CA THR A 258 28.63 3.41 -41.50
C THR A 258 28.53 4.62 -42.44
N TYR A 259 27.52 5.47 -42.26
CA TYR A 259 27.39 6.72 -43.01
C TYR A 259 28.61 7.64 -42.81
N ARG A 260 29.06 7.82 -41.56
CA ARG A 260 30.24 8.62 -41.25
C ARG A 260 31.51 8.03 -41.86
N LYS A 261 31.68 6.70 -41.79
CA LYS A 261 32.85 6.00 -42.35
C LYS A 261 32.95 6.19 -43.87
N ASN A 262 31.84 6.06 -44.59
CA ASN A 262 31.83 6.20 -46.06
C ASN A 262 32.17 7.63 -46.51
N ASN A 263 31.69 8.65 -45.79
CA ASN A 263 32.01 10.04 -46.11
C ASN A 263 33.48 10.41 -45.87
N LEU A 264 34.17 9.73 -44.94
CA LEU A 264 35.61 9.97 -44.70
C LEU A 264 36.48 9.47 -45.86
N HIS A 265 36.06 8.44 -46.60
CA HIS A 265 36.82 7.93 -47.74
C HIS A 265 36.70 8.78 -49.01
N VAL A 266 35.61 9.56 -49.16
CA VAL A 266 35.39 10.39 -50.35
C VAL A 266 36.33 11.61 -50.39
N ASN A 267 36.79 12.09 -49.24
CA ASN A 267 37.61 13.31 -49.16
C ASN A 267 39.12 13.10 -49.40
N HIS A 268 39.61 11.87 -49.54
CA HIS A 268 41.05 11.63 -49.72
C HIS A 268 41.53 11.60 -51.19
N ASN A 269 40.63 11.65 -52.18
CA ASN A 269 41.00 11.59 -53.60
C ASN A 269 41.19 12.97 -54.27
N ASN A 270 40.93 14.07 -53.57
CA ASN A 270 41.29 15.40 -54.02
C ASN A 270 42.65 15.78 -53.45
N GLY A 271 43.70 15.09 -53.92
CA GLY A 271 45.07 15.53 -53.67
C GLY A 271 45.27 16.94 -54.22
N PRO A 272 46.09 17.78 -53.54
CA PRO A 272 46.36 19.13 -54.01
C PRO A 272 46.90 19.07 -55.44
N VAL A 273 46.18 19.72 -56.36
CA VAL A 273 46.69 19.98 -57.71
C VAL A 273 47.96 20.79 -57.53
N ALA A 274 49.09 20.21 -57.94
CA ALA A 274 50.38 20.88 -57.85
C ALA A 274 50.35 22.10 -58.77
N ASP A 275 50.23 23.29 -58.18
CA ASP A 275 50.34 24.55 -58.91
C ASP A 275 51.72 24.62 -59.59
N HIS A 276 51.72 24.55 -60.91
CA HIS A 276 52.88 24.80 -61.75
C HIS A 276 53.25 26.28 -61.62
N TYR A 277 54.29 26.57 -60.83
CA TYR A 277 54.92 27.88 -60.84
C TYR A 277 55.66 28.09 -62.18
N PRO A 278 55.40 29.18 -62.93
CA PRO A 278 56.14 29.48 -64.14
C PRO A 278 57.57 29.91 -63.78
N VAL A 279 58.54 29.21 -64.38
CA VAL A 279 59.96 29.54 -64.32
C VAL A 279 60.18 30.83 -65.11
N SER A 280 60.44 31.94 -64.41
CA SER A 280 60.88 33.18 -65.06
C SER A 280 62.33 33.00 -65.52
N MET A 281 62.53 32.88 -66.82
CA MET A 281 63.83 33.13 -67.44
C MET A 281 64.14 34.62 -67.30
N MET A 282 65.28 34.94 -66.70
CA MET A 282 65.92 36.24 -66.82
C MET A 282 67.28 36.08 -67.52
N PRO A 283 67.73 37.14 -68.23
CA PRO A 283 68.71 37.09 -69.32
C PRO A 283 70.18 36.98 -68.88
#